data_AF-A0A926AN85-F1
#
_entry.id   AF-A0A926AN85-F1
#
_cell.length_a   1.000
_cell.length_b   1.000
_cell.length_c   1.000
_cell.angle_alpha   90.00
_cell.angle_beta   90.00
_cell.angle_gamma   90.00
#
_symmetry.space_group_name_H-M   'P 1'
#
loop_
_entity.id
_entity.type
_entity.pdbx_description
1 polymer ?
#
loop_
_entity_poly.entity_id
_entity_poly.type
_entity_poly.pdbx_seq_one_letter_code
_entity_poly.pdbx_strand_id
1 'polypeptide(L)'
;MKALLIALVIVIAGLATWRIIAGRVDLTKPEAVTKAFMGSLKANQIDKAAKYWVPESADAWRAATAAKIEAMQSGSFTRFFEGLPDGSAPFTVAPRDPKAPANEQVMTSNGTNVTLRQVDNKWYVCKAPI
;
A
#
# COMPACT_ATOMS: atom_id res chain seq x y z
N MET A 1 12.53 37.35 17.55
CA MET A 1 12.47 35.91 17.92
C MET A 1 11.04 35.35 18.00
N LYS A 2 10.06 36.00 18.65
CA LYS A 2 8.69 35.45 18.80
C LYS A 2 7.95 35.18 17.48
N ALA A 3 8.05 36.07 16.48
CA ALA A 3 7.39 35.89 15.18
C ALA A 3 7.91 34.68 14.37
N LEU A 4 9.20 34.36 14.52
CA LEU A 4 9.85 33.25 13.81
C LEU A 4 9.42 31.89 14.37
N LEU A 5 9.24 31.81 15.70
CA LEU A 5 8.67 30.64 16.36
C LEU A 5 7.19 30.42 15.99
N ILE A 6 6.40 31.49 15.91
CA ILE A 6 4.99 31.40 15.49
C ILE A 6 4.89 30.92 14.04
N ALA A 7 5.69 31.47 13.14
CA ALA A 7 5.72 31.05 11.75
C ALA A 7 6.12 29.57 11.60
N LEU A 8 7.12 29.12 12.36
CA LEU A 8 7.57 27.72 12.36
C LEU A 8 6.46 26.76 12.83
N VAL A 9 5.74 27.12 13.90
CA VAL A 9 4.63 26.29 14.42
C VAL A 9 3.49 26.19 13.40
N ILE A 10 3.17 27.28 12.70
CA ILE A 10 2.15 27.28 11.64
C ILE A 10 2.56 26.37 10.48
N VAL A 11 3.84 26.40 10.07
CA VAL A 11 4.35 25.54 9.00
C VAL A 11 4.29 24.06 9.42
N ILE A 12 4.70 23.72 10.65
CA ILE A 12 4.65 22.34 11.15
C ILE A 12 3.19 21.86 11.26
N ALA A 13 2.30 22.69 11.80
CA ALA A 13 0.87 22.36 11.91
C ALA A 13 0.21 22.22 10.52
N GLY A 14 0.58 23.08 9.56
CA GLY A 14 0.13 23.00 8.18
C GLY A 14 0.61 21.72 7.49
N LEU A 15 1.87 21.35 7.65
CA LEU A 15 2.43 20.10 7.13
C LEU A 15 1.81 18.87 7.79
N ALA A 16 1.55 18.91 9.10
CA ALA A 16 0.88 17.83 9.82
C ALA A 16 -0.57 17.66 9.35
N THR A 17 -1.32 18.76 9.22
CA THR A 17 -2.71 18.77 8.75
C THR A 17 -2.79 18.31 7.30
N TRP A 18 -1.90 18.80 6.43
CA TRP A 18 -1.77 18.34 5.06
C TRP A 18 -1.46 16.85 5.00
N ARG A 19 -0.54 16.35 5.82
CA ARG A 19 -0.18 14.93 5.87
C ARG A 19 -1.31 14.04 6.41
N ILE A 20 -2.18 14.56 7.27
CA ILE A 20 -3.38 13.84 7.74
C ILE A 20 -4.46 13.80 6.65
N ILE A 21 -4.69 14.90 5.95
CA ILE A 21 -5.70 14.99 4.88
C ILE A 21 -5.24 14.22 3.63
N ALA A 22 -4.00 14.42 3.18
CA ALA A 22 -3.38 13.69 2.08
C ALA A 22 -3.10 12.20 2.43
N GLY A 23 -3.11 11.85 3.72
CA GLY A 23 -2.95 10.47 4.20
C GLY A 23 -4.22 9.62 4.12
N ARG A 24 -5.38 10.22 3.80
CA ARG A 24 -6.60 9.45 3.51
C ARG A 24 -6.53 8.91 2.09
N VAL A 25 -6.22 7.62 1.99
CA VAL A 25 -6.25 6.90 0.72
C VAL A 25 -7.69 6.77 0.24
N ASP A 26 -7.92 7.17 -1.00
CA ASP A 26 -9.21 7.01 -1.66
C ASP A 26 -9.41 5.54 -2.06
N LEU A 27 -10.17 4.80 -1.24
CA LEU A 27 -10.47 3.40 -1.48
C LEU A 27 -11.37 3.19 -2.71
N THR A 28 -11.95 4.23 -3.31
CA THR A 28 -12.73 4.09 -4.55
C THR A 28 -11.83 3.94 -5.78
N LYS A 29 -10.53 4.23 -5.65
CA LYS A 29 -9.55 4.17 -6.74
C LYS A 29 -8.57 3.01 -6.52
N PRO A 30 -8.56 1.99 -7.42
CA PRO A 30 -7.69 0.83 -7.25
C PRO A 30 -6.20 1.19 -7.29
N GLU A 31 -5.83 2.20 -8.09
CA GLU A 31 -4.45 2.70 -8.15
C GLU A 31 -3.99 3.32 -6.82
N ALA A 32 -4.84 4.12 -6.16
CA ALA A 32 -4.50 4.75 -4.89
C ALA A 32 -4.29 3.71 -3.78
N VAL A 33 -5.16 2.70 -3.73
CA VAL A 33 -5.05 1.56 -2.80
C VAL A 33 -3.75 0.78 -3.05
N THR A 34 -3.44 0.47 -4.31
CA THR A 34 -2.23 -0.26 -4.69
C THR A 34 -0.97 0.50 -4.27
N LYS A 35 -0.90 1.80 -4.61
CA LYS A 35 0.24 2.67 -4.24
C LYS A 35 0.43 2.74 -2.73
N ALA A 36 -0.66 2.89 -1.97
CA ALA A 36 -0.59 2.97 -0.51
C ALA A 36 -0.18 1.64 0.13
N PHE A 37 -0.69 0.52 -0.37
CA PHE A 37 -0.31 -0.82 0.06
C PHE A 37 1.18 -1.07 -0.21
N MET A 38 1.63 -0.84 -1.45
CA MET A 38 3.02 -1.08 -1.87
C MET A 38 4.00 -0.14 -1.16
N GLY A 39 3.63 1.13 -0.99
CA GLY A 39 4.43 2.08 -0.21
C GLY A 39 4.56 1.66 1.25
N SER A 40 3.49 1.15 1.87
CA SER A 40 3.52 0.65 3.25
C SER A 40 4.34 -0.64 3.36
N LEU A 41 4.21 -1.54 2.39
CA LEU A 41 4.97 -2.79 2.34
C LEU A 41 6.48 -2.50 2.16
N LYS A 42 6.86 -1.63 1.22
CA LYS A 42 8.25 -1.22 0.99
C LYS A 42 8.87 -0.54 2.22
N ALA A 43 8.07 0.19 2.98
CA ALA A 43 8.49 0.80 4.25
C ALA A 43 8.53 -0.18 5.44
N ASN A 44 8.32 -1.48 5.21
CA ASN A 44 8.20 -2.52 6.23
C ASN A 44 7.12 -2.23 7.30
N GLN A 45 6.02 -1.57 6.89
CA GLN A 45 4.89 -1.23 7.77
C GLN A 45 3.73 -2.17 7.52
N ILE A 46 3.90 -3.45 7.89
CA ILE A 46 2.93 -4.52 7.62
C ILE A 46 1.55 -4.22 8.22
N ASP A 47 1.51 -3.65 9.43
CA ASP A 47 0.25 -3.23 10.07
C ASP A 47 -0.50 -2.16 9.28
N LYS A 48 0.21 -1.27 8.58
CA LYS A 48 -0.42 -0.27 7.72
C LYS A 48 -0.82 -0.86 6.37
N ALA A 49 -0.01 -1.76 5.82
CA ALA A 49 -0.34 -2.47 4.59
C ALA A 49 -1.61 -3.32 4.76
N ALA A 50 -1.77 -3.97 5.92
CA ALA A 50 -2.94 -4.81 6.22
C ALA A 50 -4.26 -4.03 6.19
N LYS A 51 -4.26 -2.71 6.45
CA LYS A 51 -5.46 -1.86 6.36
C LYS A 51 -6.02 -1.74 4.95
N TYR A 52 -5.20 -2.00 3.94
CA TYR A 52 -5.62 -2.01 2.54
C TYR A 52 -5.95 -3.41 2.04
N TRP A 53 -5.76 -4.44 2.86
CA TRP A 53 -6.12 -5.81 2.53
C TRP A 53 -7.62 -6.05 2.71
N VAL A 54 -8.17 -7.08 2.07
CA VAL A 54 -9.58 -7.47 2.29
C VAL A 54 -9.82 -7.73 3.78
N PRO A 55 -10.76 -7.04 4.44
CA PRO A 55 -10.88 -7.07 5.91
C PRO A 55 -10.99 -8.46 6.52
N GLU A 56 -11.72 -9.37 5.87
CA GLU A 56 -11.93 -10.76 6.33
C GLU A 56 -10.65 -11.60 6.40
N SER A 57 -9.62 -11.24 5.64
CA SER A 57 -8.36 -11.97 5.55
C SER A 57 -7.13 -11.13 5.92
N ALA A 58 -7.34 -9.88 6.35
CA ALA A 58 -6.26 -8.94 6.65
C ALA A 58 -5.36 -9.43 7.78
N ASP A 59 -5.93 -9.97 8.86
CA ASP A 59 -5.16 -10.49 10.00
C ASP A 59 -4.38 -11.75 9.64
N ALA A 60 -5.00 -12.66 8.88
CA ALA A 60 -4.35 -13.87 8.40
C ALA A 60 -3.18 -13.53 7.46
N TRP A 61 -3.39 -12.59 6.53
CA TRP A 61 -2.34 -12.09 5.65
C TRP A 61 -1.22 -11.42 6.44
N ARG A 62 -1.55 -10.58 7.43
CA ARG A 62 -0.57 -9.90 8.29
C ARG A 62 0.33 -10.91 9.00
N ALA A 63 -0.25 -11.93 9.63
CA ALA A 63 0.48 -12.95 10.36
C ALA A 63 1.36 -13.81 9.42
N ALA A 64 0.82 -14.25 8.28
CA ALA A 64 1.56 -15.02 7.29
C ALA A 64 2.72 -14.20 6.70
N THR A 65 2.49 -12.92 6.43
CA THR A 65 3.50 -12.00 5.88
C THR A 65 4.61 -11.72 6.89
N ALA A 66 4.26 -11.46 8.17
CA ALA A 66 5.24 -11.28 9.23
C ALA A 66 6.11 -12.54 9.40
N ALA A 67 5.50 -13.72 9.46
CA ALA A 67 6.23 -14.99 9.55
C ALA A 67 7.14 -15.23 8.33
N LYS A 68 6.66 -14.90 7.12
CA LYS A 68 7.46 -15.05 5.90
C LYS A 68 8.66 -14.10 5.91
N ILE A 69 8.48 -12.86 6.36
CA ILE A 69 9.54 -11.87 6.51
C ILE A 69 10.58 -12.32 7.54
N GLU A 70 10.14 -12.81 8.70
CA GLU A 70 11.03 -13.34 9.73
C GLU A 70 11.83 -14.56 9.23
N ALA A 71 11.24 -15.38 8.38
CA ALA A 71 11.91 -16.51 7.75
C ALA A 71 12.86 -16.14 6.60
N MET A 72 12.86 -14.88 6.12
CA MET A 72 13.79 -14.46 5.08
C MET A 72 15.20 -14.28 5.66
N GLN A 73 16.19 -14.90 5.00
CA GLN A 73 17.60 -14.56 5.26
C GLN A 73 17.84 -13.07 4.94
N SER A 74 18.69 -12.41 5.73
CA SER A 74 18.91 -10.96 5.67
C SER A 74 19.20 -10.42 4.27
N GLY A 75 19.96 -11.15 3.45
CA GLY A 75 20.23 -10.77 2.06
C GLY A 75 19.01 -10.88 1.11
N SER A 76 18.12 -11.83 1.36
CA SER A 76 16.87 -12.01 0.60
C SER A 76 15.82 -10.99 1.00
N PHE A 77 15.76 -10.64 2.29
CA PHE A 77 14.91 -9.57 2.82
C PHE A 77 15.21 -8.25 2.10
N THR A 78 16.46 -7.77 2.16
CA THR A 78 16.83 -6.49 1.59
C THR A 78 16.52 -6.42 0.09
N ARG A 79 16.91 -7.45 -0.67
CA ARG A 79 16.65 -7.51 -2.12
C ARG A 79 15.17 -7.53 -2.47
N PHE A 80 14.36 -8.21 -1.67
CA PHE A 80 12.91 -8.24 -1.87
C PHE A 80 12.32 -6.83 -1.78
N PHE A 81 12.60 -6.10 -0.68
CA PHE A 81 12.05 -4.75 -0.48
C PHE A 81 12.65 -3.70 -1.43
N GLU A 82 13.91 -3.85 -1.84
CA GLU A 82 14.53 -3.00 -2.88
C GLU A 82 13.85 -3.19 -4.24
N GLY A 83 13.45 -4.42 -4.58
CA GLY A 83 12.78 -4.77 -5.82
C GLY A 83 11.32 -4.34 -5.91
N LEU A 84 10.69 -3.96 -4.80
CA LEU A 84 9.31 -3.49 -4.81
C LEU A 84 9.19 -2.10 -5.45
N PRO A 85 8.16 -1.85 -6.29
CA PRO A 85 7.80 -0.52 -6.71
C PRO A 85 7.58 0.39 -5.50
N ASP A 86 8.04 1.63 -5.58
CA ASP A 86 7.71 2.62 -4.56
C ASP A 86 6.22 3.03 -4.63
N GLY A 87 5.73 3.69 -3.59
CA GLY A 87 4.35 4.19 -3.55
C GLY A 87 4.07 5.31 -4.58
N SER A 88 5.08 5.82 -5.27
CA SER A 88 4.95 6.78 -6.38
C SER A 88 4.93 6.13 -7.75
N ALA A 89 5.25 4.83 -7.86
CA ALA A 89 5.37 4.13 -9.11
C ALA A 89 4.02 4.13 -9.85
N PRO A 90 4.01 4.36 -11.17
CA PRO A 90 2.78 4.25 -11.95
C PRO A 90 2.34 2.78 -11.95
N PHE A 91 1.12 2.53 -11.47
CA PHE A 91 0.46 1.24 -11.59
C PHE A 91 -0.59 1.36 -12.67
N THR A 92 -0.54 0.46 -13.65
CA THR A 92 -1.54 0.40 -14.72
C THR A 92 -2.41 -0.84 -14.56
N VAL A 93 -3.61 -0.80 -15.15
CA VAL A 93 -4.51 -1.95 -15.18
C VAL A 93 -3.91 -2.99 -16.13
N ALA A 94 -3.64 -4.18 -15.61
CA ALA A 94 -3.23 -5.30 -16.45
C ALA A 94 -4.42 -5.83 -17.27
N PRO A 95 -4.19 -6.43 -18.45
CA PRO A 95 -5.24 -7.09 -19.21
C PRO A 95 -6.00 -8.09 -18.33
N ARG A 96 -7.33 -8.00 -18.33
CA ARG A 96 -8.18 -8.84 -17.50
C ARG A 96 -8.09 -10.30 -17.98
N ASP A 97 -7.82 -11.21 -17.05
CA ASP A 97 -8.01 -12.64 -17.30
C ASP A 97 -9.52 -12.93 -17.41
N PRO A 98 -10.00 -13.52 -18.52
CA PRO A 98 -11.41 -13.86 -18.68
C PRO A 98 -11.94 -14.84 -17.61
N LYS A 99 -11.07 -15.55 -16.88
CA LYS A 99 -11.44 -16.42 -15.75
C LYS A 99 -11.48 -15.70 -14.40
N ALA A 100 -10.99 -14.46 -14.33
CA ALA A 100 -10.97 -13.70 -13.08
C ALA A 100 -12.38 -13.21 -12.69
N PRO A 101 -12.71 -13.20 -11.37
CA PRO A 101 -13.94 -12.62 -10.87
C PRO A 101 -14.17 -11.18 -11.36
N ALA A 102 -15.42 -10.81 -11.60
CA ALA A 102 -15.77 -9.49 -12.14
C ALA A 102 -15.47 -8.33 -11.18
N ASN A 103 -15.39 -8.62 -9.89
CA ASN A 103 -15.01 -7.67 -8.86
C ASN A 103 -13.49 -7.66 -8.59
N GLU A 104 -12.67 -8.31 -9.41
CA GLU A 104 -11.22 -8.30 -9.26
C GLU A 104 -10.53 -7.53 -10.40
N GLN A 105 -9.46 -6.82 -10.04
CA GLN A 105 -8.64 -6.06 -10.96
C GLN A 105 -7.17 -6.27 -10.61
N VAL A 106 -6.35 -6.51 -11.62
CA VAL A 106 -4.90 -6.64 -11.45
C VAL A 106 -4.24 -5.32 -11.84
N MET A 107 -3.46 -4.79 -10.91
CA MET A 107 -2.61 -3.62 -11.13
C MET A 107 -1.17 -4.10 -11.27
N THR A 108 -0.47 -3.60 -12.29
CA THR A 108 0.92 -4.00 -12.59
C THR A 108 1.83 -2.79 -12.63
N SER A 109 3.05 -2.96 -12.12
CA SER A 109 4.13 -1.99 -12.23
C SER A 109 5.48 -2.72 -12.18
N ASN A 110 6.34 -2.50 -13.19
CA ASN A 110 7.69 -3.06 -13.25
C ASN A 110 7.77 -4.57 -12.95
N GLY A 111 6.85 -5.37 -13.49
CA GLY A 111 6.80 -6.82 -13.29
C GLY A 111 6.18 -7.28 -11.94
N THR A 112 5.80 -6.34 -11.08
CA THR A 112 5.06 -6.62 -9.85
C THR A 112 3.56 -6.52 -10.10
N ASN A 113 2.82 -7.57 -9.74
CA ASN A 113 1.37 -7.62 -9.87
C ASN A 113 0.71 -7.60 -8.49
N VAL A 114 -0.33 -6.77 -8.36
CA VAL A 114 -1.18 -6.68 -7.17
C VAL A 114 -2.62 -6.89 -7.63
N THR A 115 -3.29 -7.89 -7.08
CA THR A 115 -4.72 -8.11 -7.34
C THR A 115 -5.53 -7.40 -6.27
N LEU A 116 -6.49 -6.60 -6.72
CA LEU A 116 -7.47 -5.94 -5.89
C LEU A 116 -8.82 -6.58 -6.10
N ARG A 117 -9.63 -6.59 -5.05
CA ARG A 117 -11.02 -6.98 -5.03
C ARG A 117 -11.86 -5.79 -4.60
N GLN A 118 -12.98 -5.59 -5.28
CA GLN A 118 -13.99 -4.61 -4.92
C GLN A 118 -14.98 -5.23 -3.92
N VAL A 119 -15.17 -4.56 -2.79
CA VAL A 119 -16.11 -4.89 -1.72
C VAL A 119 -16.82 -3.59 -1.33
N ASP A 120 -18.14 -3.54 -1.37
CA ASP A 120 -18.95 -2.35 -1.05
C ASP A 120 -18.47 -1.06 -1.75
N ASN A 121 -18.20 -1.14 -3.06
CA ASN A 121 -17.66 -0.06 -3.88
C ASN A 121 -16.26 0.47 -3.47
N LYS A 122 -15.56 -0.24 -2.59
CA LYS A 122 -14.18 0.06 -2.18
C LYS A 122 -13.25 -1.04 -2.66
N TRP A 123 -12.04 -0.65 -3.05
CA TRP A 123 -10.99 -1.55 -3.47
C TRP A 123 -10.12 -1.95 -2.30
N TYR A 124 -9.79 -3.23 -2.25
CA TYR A 124 -8.90 -3.83 -1.27
C TYR A 124 -7.94 -4.77 -1.97
N VAL A 125 -6.72 -4.90 -1.47
CA VAL A 125 -5.75 -5.89 -1.95
C VAL A 125 -6.16 -7.28 -1.49
N CYS A 126 -6.21 -8.25 -2.40
CA CYS A 126 -6.48 -9.66 -2.10
C CYS A 126 -5.32 -10.58 -2.47
N LYS A 127 -4.38 -10.11 -3.32
CA LYS A 127 -3.16 -10.85 -3.67
C LYS A 127 -2.01 -9.88 -3.92
N ALA A 128 -0.85 -10.21 -3.38
CA ALA A 128 0.36 -9.41 -3.44
C ALA A 128 1.60 -10.31 -3.69
N PRO A 129 2.76 -9.74 -4.07
CA PRO A 129 3.99 -10.50 -4.33
C PRO A 129 4.65 -11.14 -3.10
N ILE A 130 4.04 -11.06 -1.92
CA ILE A 130 4.54 -11.63 -0.66
C ILE A 130 3.71 -12.82 -0.20
#